data_AF-A0A933AYC5-F1
#
_entry.id   AF-A0A933AYC5-F1
#
_cell.length_a   1.000
_cell.length_b   1.000
_cell.length_c   1.000
_cell.angle_alpha   90.00
_cell.angle_beta   90.00
_cell.angle_gamma   90.00
#
_symmetry.space_group_name_H-M   'P 1'
#
loop_
_entity.id
_entity.type
_entity.pdbx_description
1 polymer ?
#
loop_
_entity_poly.entity_id
_entity_poly.type
_entity_poly.pdbx_seq_one_letter_code
_entity_poly.pdbx_strand_id
1 'polypeptide(L)'
;MAPLVAPSIEDLRTRQQQSGTSLGIIKPERITDFYMAPAKSETWTPQELSKLQRMGLFQAEPLRTLEKIPMEFHYVFRCEDARCKGHDMQCLDWEIYQAYRRWKKRYSDVTDFESKFLLRFKDEMINRNDTHFFVGTLVAHPEAWTIIGLFYPKKETS
;
A
#
# COMPACT_ATOMS: atom_id res chain seq x y z
N MET A 1 4.10 19.61 19.58
CA MET A 1 4.65 18.42 18.89
C MET A 1 3.45 17.65 18.37
N ALA A 2 3.29 17.50 17.05
CA ALA A 2 2.18 16.70 16.53
C ALA A 2 2.38 15.23 16.96
N PRO A 3 1.31 14.47 17.25
CA PRO A 3 1.47 13.05 17.55
C PRO A 3 2.14 12.34 16.38
N LEU A 4 3.04 11.39 16.68
CA LEU A 4 3.74 10.58 15.67
C LEU A 4 2.74 9.84 14.77
N VAL A 5 1.60 9.46 15.35
CA VAL A 5 0.46 8.84 14.66
C VAL A 5 -0.65 9.88 14.54
N ALA A 6 -1.04 10.19 13.31
CA ALA A 6 -2.20 11.01 13.02
C ALA A 6 -3.50 10.22 13.30
N PRO A 7 -4.55 10.89 13.78
CA PRO A 7 -5.81 10.24 14.14
C PRO A 7 -6.56 9.70 12.91
N SER A 8 -6.42 10.34 11.74
CA SER A 8 -7.20 9.99 10.55
C SER A 8 -6.59 10.50 9.25
N ILE A 9 -7.09 9.98 8.12
CA ILE A 9 -6.79 10.52 6.79
C ILE A 9 -7.38 11.94 6.64
N GLU A 10 -8.52 12.24 7.25
CA GLU A 10 -9.16 13.56 7.21
C GLU A 10 -8.32 14.63 7.92
N ASP A 11 -7.70 14.29 9.05
CA ASP A 11 -6.72 15.14 9.71
C ASP A 11 -5.49 15.36 8.84
N LEU A 12 -4.94 14.30 8.23
CA LEU A 12 -3.80 14.43 7.31
C LEU A 12 -4.10 15.29 6.08
N ARG A 13 -5.31 15.19 5.50
CA ARG A 13 -5.77 16.09 4.41
C ARG A 13 -5.85 17.54 4.88
N THR A 14 -6.34 17.77 6.10
CA THR A 14 -6.39 19.12 6.68
C THR A 14 -4.99 19.69 6.85
N ARG A 15 -4.05 18.90 7.40
CA ARG A 15 -2.63 19.30 7.56
C ARG A 15 -1.95 19.53 6.22
N GLN A 16 -2.27 18.74 5.20
CA GLN A 16 -1.76 18.95 3.85
C GLN A 16 -2.12 20.33 3.31
N GLN A 17 -3.40 20.72 3.42
CA GLN A 17 -3.88 22.01 2.94
C GLN A 17 -3.29 23.18 3.72
N GLN A 18 -3.01 23.00 5.01
CA GLN A 18 -2.51 24.05 5.89
C GLN A 18 -0.99 24.23 5.86
N SER A 19 -0.23 23.13 5.77
CA SER A 19 1.23 23.14 5.95
C SER A 19 2.01 22.33 4.92
N GLY A 20 1.34 21.75 3.91
CA GLY A 20 1.98 20.93 2.90
C GLY A 20 2.42 19.54 3.40
N THR A 21 1.86 19.07 4.52
CA THR A 21 2.10 17.72 5.04
C THR A 21 1.73 16.68 3.98
N SER A 22 2.68 15.84 3.57
CA SER A 22 2.52 14.87 2.48
C SER A 22 2.75 13.41 2.89
N LEU A 23 3.08 13.19 4.16
CA LEU A 23 3.44 11.91 4.76
C LEU A 23 2.88 11.83 6.19
N GLY A 24 2.40 10.67 6.60
CA GLY A 24 1.91 10.43 7.95
C GLY A 24 1.81 8.95 8.30
N ILE A 25 1.60 8.67 9.58
CA ILE A 25 1.26 7.34 10.09
C ILE A 25 -0.16 7.43 10.60
N ILE A 26 -1.02 6.46 10.25
CA ILE A 26 -2.34 6.33 10.86
C ILE A 26 -2.51 4.97 11.49
N LYS A 27 -3.29 4.92 12.57
CA LYS A 27 -3.86 3.69 13.11
C LYS A 27 -5.34 3.68 12.76
N PRO A 28 -5.79 2.82 11.82
CA PRO A 28 -7.21 2.66 11.56
C PRO A 28 -7.95 2.22 12.83
N GLU A 29 -9.16 2.75 13.04
CA GLU A 29 -10.07 2.24 14.08
C GLU A 29 -10.47 0.80 13.75
N ARG A 30 -10.77 0.56 12.47
CA ARG A 30 -11.16 -0.75 11.96
C ARG A 30 -10.74 -0.93 10.52
N ILE A 31 -10.03 -2.01 10.24
CA ILE A 31 -9.80 -2.50 8.87
C ILE A 31 -10.91 -3.52 8.59
N THR A 32 -11.71 -3.26 7.56
CA THR A 32 -12.86 -4.10 7.20
C THR A 32 -12.51 -5.12 6.14
N ASP A 33 -11.59 -4.79 5.23
CA ASP A 33 -11.20 -5.72 4.17
C ASP A 33 -9.80 -5.47 3.62
N PHE A 34 -9.28 -6.49 2.96
CA PHE A 34 -8.12 -6.45 2.07
C PHE A 34 -8.46 -7.26 0.82
N TYR A 35 -8.25 -6.67 -0.35
CA TYR A 35 -8.53 -7.34 -1.62
C TYR A 35 -7.48 -7.03 -2.69
N MET A 36 -7.42 -7.93 -3.68
CA MET A 36 -6.62 -7.77 -4.89
C MET A 36 -7.55 -7.41 -6.04
N ALA A 37 -7.16 -6.43 -6.85
CA ALA A 37 -7.85 -6.05 -8.07
C ALA A 37 -6.91 -6.14 -9.27
N PRO A 38 -7.39 -6.48 -10.47
CA PRO A 38 -6.58 -6.39 -11.68
C PRO A 38 -6.05 -4.96 -11.86
N ALA A 39 -4.76 -4.82 -12.12
CA ALA A 39 -4.19 -3.53 -12.49
C ALA A 39 -4.76 -3.05 -13.83
N LYS A 40 -4.81 -1.74 -14.04
CA LYS A 40 -5.31 -1.15 -15.31
C LYS A 40 -4.59 -1.65 -16.57
N SER A 41 -3.36 -2.14 -16.43
CA SER A 41 -2.59 -2.74 -17.51
C SER A 41 -1.71 -3.85 -16.98
N GLU A 42 -1.72 -5.00 -17.66
CA GLU A 42 -0.86 -6.14 -17.35
C GLU A 42 0.60 -5.90 -17.75
N THR A 43 0.83 -5.03 -18.74
CA THR A 43 2.15 -4.70 -19.26
C THR A 43 2.50 -3.22 -19.02
N TRP A 44 3.80 -2.91 -19.08
CA TRP A 44 4.26 -1.52 -19.02
C TRP A 44 3.76 -0.78 -20.25
N THR A 45 3.18 0.40 -20.04
CA THR A 45 2.89 1.31 -21.14
C THR A 45 4.20 1.87 -21.71
N PRO A 46 4.21 2.35 -22.97
CA PRO A 46 5.42 2.96 -23.55
C PRO A 46 5.99 4.11 -22.71
N GLN A 47 5.12 4.89 -22.07
CA GLN A 47 5.50 6.02 -21.22
C GLN A 47 6.15 5.55 -19.91
N GLU A 48 5.61 4.50 -19.28
CA GLU A 48 6.20 3.90 -18.09
C GLU A 48 7.54 3.25 -18.42
N LEU A 49 7.63 2.52 -19.54
CA LEU A 49 8.86 1.87 -19.97
C LEU A 49 9.97 2.89 -20.22
N SER A 50 9.65 4.01 -20.87
CA SER A 50 10.60 5.12 -21.06
C SER A 50 11.12 5.68 -19.74
N LYS A 51 10.26 5.82 -18.71
CA LYS A 51 10.68 6.24 -17.37
C LYS A 51 11.61 5.21 -16.73
N LEU A 52 11.31 3.92 -16.84
CA LEU A 52 12.12 2.84 -16.28
C LEU A 52 13.52 2.79 -16.89
N GLN A 53 13.61 2.93 -18.22
CA GLN A 53 14.88 2.91 -18.95
C GLN A 53 15.77 4.12 -18.61
N ARG A 54 15.17 5.28 -18.29
CA ARG A 54 15.92 6.47 -17.86
C ARG A 54 16.57 6.36 -16.48
N MET A 55 16.24 5.36 -15.66
CA MET A 55 16.88 5.19 -14.35
C MET A 55 18.35 4.73 -14.44
N GLY A 56 18.81 4.33 -15.63
CA GLY A 56 20.17 3.86 -15.88
C GLY A 56 21.20 4.96 -16.18
N LEU A 57 21.05 6.17 -15.61
CA LEU A 57 21.90 7.33 -15.93
C LEU A 57 23.42 7.09 -15.79
N PHE A 58 23.84 6.05 -15.05
CA PHE A 58 25.25 5.72 -14.79
C PHE A 58 25.62 4.26 -15.12
N GLN A 59 24.78 3.51 -15.83
CA GLN A 59 25.04 2.09 -16.12
C GLN A 59 25.33 1.85 -17.61
N ALA A 60 26.45 1.18 -17.89
CA ALA A 60 26.86 0.79 -19.25
C ALA A 60 26.06 -0.39 -19.81
N GLU A 61 25.43 -1.18 -18.93
CA GLU A 61 24.60 -2.33 -19.29
C GLU A 61 23.11 -1.95 -19.29
N PRO A 62 22.30 -2.49 -20.22
CA PRO A 62 20.87 -2.25 -20.23
C PRO A 62 20.23 -2.79 -18.95
N LEU A 63 19.62 -1.90 -18.17
CA LEU A 63 18.83 -2.29 -17.00
C LEU A 63 17.81 -3.36 -17.38
N ARG A 64 17.86 -4.51 -16.69
CA ARG A 64 16.84 -5.55 -16.82
C ARG A 64 15.47 -4.92 -16.55
N THR A 65 14.58 -4.97 -17.54
CA THR A 65 13.24 -4.40 -17.40
C THR A 65 12.54 -5.02 -16.20
N LEU A 66 12.05 -4.16 -15.30
CA LEU A 66 11.31 -4.60 -14.13
C LEU A 66 10.07 -5.39 -14.58
N GLU A 67 9.73 -6.44 -13.85
CA GLU A 67 8.49 -7.20 -14.08
C GLU A 67 7.31 -6.36 -13.58
N LYS A 68 6.29 -6.15 -14.42
CA LYS A 68 5.05 -5.51 -13.98
C LYS A 68 4.20 -6.52 -13.23
N ILE A 69 3.66 -6.12 -12.08
CA ILE A 69 2.70 -6.93 -11.35
C ILE A 69 1.30 -6.55 -11.84
N PRO A 70 0.49 -7.49 -12.35
CA PRO A 70 -0.80 -7.21 -12.96
C PRO A 70 -1.92 -7.05 -11.91
N MET A 71 -1.57 -6.74 -10.66
CA MET A 71 -2.50 -6.64 -9.53
C MET A 71 -2.24 -5.36 -8.74
N GLU A 72 -3.31 -4.78 -8.24
CA GLU A 72 -3.34 -3.74 -7.23
C GLU A 72 -3.86 -4.32 -5.93
N PHE A 73 -3.35 -3.82 -4.82
CA PHE A 73 -3.70 -4.28 -3.47
C PHE A 73 -4.38 -3.13 -2.75
N HIS A 74 -5.52 -3.38 -2.13
CA HIS A 74 -6.33 -2.34 -1.51
C HIS A 74 -6.75 -2.74 -0.10
N TYR A 75 -6.73 -1.78 0.81
CA TYR A 75 -7.31 -1.90 2.15
C TYR A 75 -8.56 -1.05 2.26
N VAL A 76 -9.61 -1.67 2.81
CA VAL A 76 -10.84 -0.96 3.18
C VAL A 76 -10.85 -0.78 4.69
N PHE A 77 -10.95 0.47 5.16
CA PHE A 77 -10.86 0.76 6.59
C PHE A 77 -11.61 2.05 6.99
N ARG A 78 -11.74 2.25 8.31
CA ARG A 78 -12.28 3.46 8.94
C ARG A 78 -11.28 4.02 9.95
N CYS A 79 -11.27 5.34 10.07
CA CYS A 79 -10.52 6.08 11.08
C CYS A 79 -11.44 6.49 12.23
N GLU A 80 -10.85 6.71 13.39
CA GLU A 80 -11.54 7.26 14.57
C GLU A 80 -11.75 8.79 14.40
N ASP A 81 -12.57 9.17 13.42
CA ASP A 81 -12.89 10.56 13.09
C ASP A 81 -14.34 10.67 12.65
N ALA A 82 -15.08 11.63 13.21
CA ALA A 82 -16.49 11.86 12.88
C ALA A 82 -16.71 12.21 11.39
N ARG A 83 -15.68 12.70 10.70
CA ARG A 83 -15.72 13.02 9.26
C ARG A 83 -15.47 11.79 8.39
N CYS A 84 -15.00 10.67 8.97
CA CYS A 84 -14.63 9.48 8.23
C CYS A 84 -15.86 8.80 7.61
N LYS A 85 -15.86 8.67 6.28
CA LYS A 85 -16.89 7.94 5.52
C LYS A 85 -16.47 6.51 5.18
N GLY A 86 -15.29 6.09 5.62
CA GLY A 86 -14.59 4.91 5.13
C GLY A 86 -13.62 5.25 4.01
N HIS A 87 -12.59 4.41 3.89
CA HIS A 87 -11.53 4.52 2.92
C HIS A 87 -11.41 3.21 2.17
N ASP A 88 -11.22 3.32 0.86
CA ASP A 88 -10.70 2.26 0.01
C ASP A 88 -9.40 2.80 -0.58
N MET A 89 -8.27 2.26 -0.14
CA MET A 89 -6.96 2.85 -0.41
C MET A 89 -5.98 1.81 -0.93
N GLN A 90 -5.34 2.16 -2.04
CA GLN A 90 -4.29 1.34 -2.63
C GLN A 90 -3.09 1.25 -1.68
N CYS A 91 -2.49 0.08 -1.63
CA CYS A 91 -1.26 -0.20 -0.92
C CYS A 91 -0.13 -0.44 -1.90
N LEU A 92 0.86 0.45 -1.86
CA LEU A 92 2.08 0.47 -2.67
C LEU A 92 3.28 -0.10 -1.92
N ASP A 93 3.06 -0.80 -0.80
CA ASP A 93 4.13 -1.40 0.00
C ASP A 93 4.86 -2.49 -0.81
N TRP A 94 6.15 -2.28 -1.03
CA TRP A 94 7.02 -3.21 -1.76
C TRP A 94 6.94 -4.65 -1.25
N GLU A 95 6.75 -4.86 0.06
CA GLU A 95 6.71 -6.20 0.65
C GLU A 95 5.54 -7.03 0.11
N ILE A 96 4.38 -6.40 -0.11
CA ILE A 96 3.20 -7.06 -0.70
C ILE A 96 3.48 -7.48 -2.14
N TYR A 97 4.01 -6.55 -2.96
CA TYR A 97 4.35 -6.82 -4.35
C TYR A 97 5.43 -7.91 -4.48
N GLN A 98 6.44 -7.88 -3.61
CA GLN A 98 7.50 -8.88 -3.59
C GLN A 98 7.00 -10.25 -3.10
N ALA A 99 6.09 -10.27 -2.11
CA ALA A 99 5.43 -11.49 -1.67
C ALA A 99 4.60 -12.12 -2.79
N TYR A 100 3.81 -11.31 -3.51
CA TYR A 100 3.03 -11.75 -4.67
C TYR A 100 3.93 -12.44 -5.71
N ARG A 101 5.03 -11.81 -6.11
CA ARG A 101 5.98 -12.38 -7.09
C ARG A 101 6.60 -13.70 -6.63
N ARG A 102 6.98 -13.78 -5.35
CA ARG A 102 7.61 -14.98 -4.80
C ARG A 102 6.62 -16.13 -4.66
N TRP A 103 5.43 -15.85 -4.16
CA TRP A 103 4.45 -16.89 -3.82
C TRP A 103 3.74 -17.41 -5.06
N LYS A 104 3.48 -16.56 -6.06
CA LYS A 104 3.01 -16.99 -7.38
C LYS A 104 3.96 -17.97 -8.07
N LYS A 105 5.27 -17.87 -7.83
CA LYS A 105 6.27 -18.83 -8.36
C LYS A 105 6.38 -20.11 -7.51
N ARG A 106 6.07 -20.01 -6.22
CA ARG A 106 6.23 -21.11 -5.26
C ARG A 106 5.02 -22.05 -5.25
N TYR A 107 3.82 -21.51 -5.38
CA TYR A 107 2.58 -22.27 -5.38
C TYR A 107 2.06 -22.35 -6.81
N SER A 108 2.09 -23.54 -7.40
CA SER A 108 1.65 -23.78 -8.79
C SER A 108 0.13 -23.77 -8.94
N ASP A 109 -0.61 -24.00 -7.85
CA ASP A 109 -2.05 -23.83 -7.79
C ASP A 109 -2.39 -22.40 -7.37
N VAL A 110 -3.14 -21.70 -8.22
CA VAL A 110 -3.61 -20.32 -8.00
C VAL A 110 -4.41 -20.22 -6.71
N THR A 111 -5.24 -21.22 -6.42
CA THR A 111 -6.11 -21.26 -5.23
C THR A 111 -5.29 -21.31 -3.95
N ASP A 112 -4.20 -22.09 -3.94
CA ASP A 112 -3.31 -22.21 -2.78
C ASP A 112 -2.49 -20.93 -2.57
N PHE A 113 -2.02 -20.30 -3.66
CA PHE A 113 -1.36 -19.01 -3.61
C PHE A 113 -2.26 -17.92 -3.00
N GLU A 114 -3.46 -17.71 -3.57
CA GLU A 114 -4.36 -16.65 -3.15
C GLU A 114 -4.83 -16.85 -1.71
N SER A 115 -5.15 -18.09 -1.34
CA SER A 115 -5.59 -18.41 0.02
C SER A 115 -4.51 -18.07 1.06
N LYS A 116 -3.25 -18.44 0.81
CA LYS A 116 -2.15 -18.09 1.74
C LYS A 116 -1.86 -16.61 1.75
N PHE A 117 -1.99 -15.94 0.60
CA PHE A 117 -1.80 -14.51 0.48
C PHE A 117 -2.83 -13.73 1.30
N LEU A 118 -4.11 -14.08 1.17
CA LEU A 118 -5.19 -13.51 1.97
C LEU A 118 -5.04 -13.86 3.45
N LEU A 119 -4.67 -15.09 3.81
CA LEU A 119 -4.40 -15.44 5.20
C LEU A 119 -3.37 -14.48 5.83
N ARG A 120 -2.28 -14.18 5.13
CA ARG A 120 -1.21 -13.31 5.63
C ARG A 120 -1.60 -11.83 5.69
N PHE A 121 -2.14 -11.29 4.60
CA PHE A 121 -2.34 -9.85 4.43
C PHE A 121 -3.75 -9.37 4.83
N LYS A 122 -4.73 -10.27 4.88
CA LYS A 122 -6.06 -10.00 5.41
C LYS A 122 -6.17 -10.51 6.84
N ASP A 123 -6.14 -11.82 7.05
CA ASP A 123 -6.58 -12.38 8.33
C ASP A 123 -5.60 -12.10 9.47
N GLU A 124 -4.31 -12.39 9.28
CA GLU A 124 -3.30 -12.18 10.32
C GLU A 124 -3.14 -10.69 10.61
N MET A 125 -2.91 -9.88 9.58
CA MET A 125 -2.77 -8.43 9.67
C MET A 125 -3.95 -7.74 10.37
N ILE A 126 -5.18 -8.07 9.99
CA ILE A 126 -6.36 -7.39 10.51
C ILE A 126 -6.68 -7.88 11.93
N ASN A 127 -6.61 -9.19 12.16
CA ASN A 127 -7.15 -9.76 13.40
C ASN A 127 -6.09 -9.92 14.50
N ARG A 128 -4.84 -10.23 14.15
CA ARG A 128 -3.80 -10.62 15.12
C ARG A 128 -2.81 -9.50 15.46
N ASN A 129 -2.73 -8.47 14.62
CA ASN A 129 -1.70 -7.44 14.73
C ASN A 129 -2.31 -6.06 15.02
N ASP A 130 -1.50 -5.18 15.61
CA ASP A 130 -1.86 -3.77 15.82
C ASP A 130 -1.44 -2.94 14.60
N THR A 131 -2.20 -3.10 13.52
CA THR A 131 -1.80 -2.60 12.19
C THR A 131 -1.92 -1.08 12.08
N HIS A 132 -0.83 -0.48 11.62
CA HIS A 132 -0.66 0.93 11.28
C HIS A 132 -0.29 1.05 9.80
N PHE A 133 -0.72 2.14 9.17
CA PHE A 133 -0.38 2.45 7.79
C PHE A 133 0.53 3.67 7.74
N PHE A 134 1.67 3.52 7.07
CA PHE A 134 2.40 4.66 6.54
C PHE A 134 1.68 5.10 5.27
N VAL A 135 1.25 6.35 5.26
CA VAL A 135 0.48 6.93 4.15
C VAL A 135 1.18 8.15 3.62
N GLY A 136 1.11 8.34 2.30
CA GLY A 136 1.71 9.50 1.65
C GLY A 136 0.98 9.88 0.38
N THR A 137 1.39 11.00 -0.19
CA THR A 137 0.80 11.58 -1.40
C THR A 137 1.79 11.56 -2.55
N LEU A 138 1.28 11.53 -3.78
CA LEU A 138 2.12 11.59 -4.97
C LEU A 138 2.27 13.04 -5.42
N VAL A 139 3.47 13.45 -5.84
CA VAL A 139 3.72 14.82 -6.33
C VAL A 139 2.76 15.21 -7.46
N ALA A 140 2.44 14.27 -8.35
CA ALA A 140 1.50 14.50 -9.45
C ALA A 140 0.03 14.58 -9.00
N HIS A 141 -0.30 14.02 -7.83
CA HIS A 141 -1.65 13.98 -7.27
C HIS A 141 -1.60 14.23 -5.76
N PRO A 142 -1.31 15.47 -5.30
CA PRO A 142 -1.13 15.75 -3.88
C PRO A 142 -2.36 15.38 -3.06
N GLU A 143 -3.58 15.60 -3.56
CA GLU A 143 -4.82 15.26 -2.83
C GLU A 143 -5.06 13.74 -2.67
N ALA A 144 -4.33 12.91 -3.42
CA ALA A 144 -4.49 11.45 -3.39
C ALA A 144 -3.52 10.83 -2.37
N TRP A 145 -4.09 10.38 -1.25
CA TRP A 145 -3.38 9.61 -0.23
C TRP A 145 -3.37 8.12 -0.58
N THR A 146 -2.22 7.48 -0.40
CA THR A 146 -2.01 6.05 -0.64
C THR A 146 -1.24 5.43 0.51
N ILE A 147 -1.43 4.14 0.76
CA ILE A 147 -0.62 3.41 1.72
C ILE A 147 0.71 3.10 1.05
N ILE A 148 1.81 3.53 1.65
CA ILE A 148 3.18 3.31 1.13
C ILE A 148 3.97 2.32 1.98
N GLY A 149 3.45 1.95 3.14
CA GLY A 149 4.07 0.98 4.03
C GLY A 149 3.11 0.48 5.10
N LEU A 150 3.38 -0.71 5.59
CA LEU A 150 2.59 -1.38 6.62
C LEU A 150 3.46 -1.63 7.87
N PHE A 151 2.93 -1.30 9.04
CA PHE A 151 3.54 -1.63 10.32
C PHE A 151 2.55 -2.36 11.21
N TYR A 152 2.81 -3.62 11.52
CA TYR A 152 1.83 -4.49 12.16
C TYR A 152 2.50 -5.31 13.27
N PRO A 153 2.91 -4.69 14.39
CA PRO A 153 3.40 -5.42 15.55
C PRO A 153 2.32 -6.37 16.09
N LYS A 154 2.73 -7.37 16.86
CA LYS A 154 1.76 -8.21 17.59
C LYS A 154 1.01 -7.33 18.57
N LYS A 155 -0.30 -7.59 18.75
CA LYS A 155 -1.07 -6.93 19.80
C LYS A 155 -0.43 -7.25 21.16
N GLU A 156 -0.27 -6.24 22.00
CA GLU A 156 0.16 -6.47 23.37
C GLU A 156 -0.90 -7.34 24.06
N THR A 157 -0.45 -8.45 24.63
CA THR A 157 -1.32 -9.32 25.43
C THR A 157 -1.40 -8.63 26.79
N SER A 158 -2.47 -7.89 27.05
CA SER A 158 -2.82 -7.43 28.41
C SER A 158 -3.33 -8.58 29.26
#